data_AF-A0A3M6TEP0-F1
#
_entry.id   AF-A0A3M6TEP0-F1
#
_cell.length_a   1.000
_cell.length_b   1.000
_cell.length_c   1.000
_cell.angle_alpha   90.00
_cell.angle_beta   90.00
_cell.angle_gamma   90.00
#
_symmetry.space_group_name_H-M   'P 1'
#
loop_
_entity.id
_entity.type
_entity.pdbx_description
1 polymer ?
#
loop_
_entity_poly.entity_id
_entity_poly.type
_entity_poly.pdbx_seq_one_letter_code
_entity_poly.pdbx_strand_id
1 'polypeptide(L)'
;KSISVITASYNPASGDRLWAFECRDNRACKITEWPSYVTSFQVSFEYECPYNGFITGISSIYNNIYKDRRFKFQCSHNPNYTKKKCKWSGYLNDPYGILVFRSKRRFYLSGIKSDFHFNYRRWKVKCCTLKYKKSKKN
;
A
#
# COMPACT_ATOMS: atom_id res chain seq x y z
N LYS A 1 -1.02 12.52 -6.59
CA LYS A 1 0.11 11.56 -6.68
C LYS A 1 -0.28 10.27 -5.96
N SER A 2 0.34 9.13 -6.27
CA SER A 2 0.18 7.87 -5.53
C SER A 2 1.56 7.29 -5.15
N ILE A 3 1.60 6.43 -4.14
CA ILE A 3 2.85 5.79 -3.71
C ILE A 3 3.44 4.95 -4.84
N SER A 4 4.74 5.09 -5.05
CA SER A 4 5.51 4.44 -6.11
C SER A 4 6.75 3.71 -5.58
N VAL A 5 7.27 4.08 -4.42
CA VAL A 5 8.33 3.36 -3.72
C VAL A 5 7.93 3.20 -2.26
N ILE A 6 8.22 2.03 -1.69
CA ILE A 6 8.15 1.78 -0.25
C ILE A 6 9.46 1.10 0.14
N THR A 7 10.15 1.64 1.12
CA THR A 7 11.24 0.95 1.80
C THR A 7 10.98 0.89 3.30
N ALA A 8 11.25 -0.25 3.92
CA ALA A 8 11.23 -0.35 5.37
C ALA A 8 12.36 -1.25 5.88
N SER A 9 13.32 -0.65 6.59
CA SER A 9 14.47 -1.34 7.20
C SER A 9 14.40 -1.23 8.72
N TYR A 10 14.92 -2.23 9.43
CA TYR A 10 15.02 -2.18 10.88
C TYR A 10 16.06 -1.15 11.33
N ASN A 11 15.74 -0.37 12.37
CA ASN A 11 16.68 0.52 13.04
C ASN A 11 16.83 0.08 14.50
N PRO A 12 18.03 -0.41 14.89
CA PRO A 12 18.30 -0.83 16.27
C PRO A 12 18.08 0.29 17.30
N ALA A 13 18.41 1.53 16.96
CA ALA A 13 18.32 2.65 17.89
C ALA A 13 16.87 2.96 18.33
N SER A 14 15.90 2.79 17.41
CA SER A 14 14.48 2.93 17.73
C SER A 14 13.81 1.59 18.10
N GLY A 15 14.52 0.47 17.98
CA GLY A 15 13.94 -0.87 18.11
C GLY A 15 12.81 -1.14 17.11
N ASP A 16 12.78 -0.40 16.00
CA ASP A 16 11.62 -0.35 15.10
C ASP A 16 12.04 -0.03 13.66
N ARG A 17 11.18 -0.33 12.68
CA ARG A 17 11.44 -0.05 11.25
C ARG A 17 11.32 1.44 10.89
N LEU A 18 12.27 1.93 10.12
CA LEU A 18 12.22 3.22 9.43
C LEU A 18 11.51 3.05 8.09
N TRP A 19 10.42 3.78 7.89
CA TRP A 19 9.63 3.74 6.66
C TRP A 19 9.96 4.95 5.79
N ALA A 20 10.22 4.71 4.50
CA ALA A 20 10.35 5.77 3.51
C ALA A 20 9.47 5.50 2.29
N PHE A 21 8.97 6.59 1.72
CA PHE A 21 8.00 6.56 0.63
C PHE A 21 8.40 7.56 -0.46
N GLU A 22 8.23 7.16 -1.72
CA GLU A 22 8.27 8.09 -2.84
C GLU A 22 6.94 8.03 -3.61
N CYS A 23 6.51 9.19 -4.10
CA CYS A 23 5.24 9.35 -4.79
C CYS A 23 5.43 9.73 -6.26
N ARG A 24 4.56 9.21 -7.13
CA ARG A 24 4.51 9.54 -8.56
C ARG A 24 3.14 10.08 -8.95
N ASP A 25 3.08 10.86 -10.02
CA ASP A 25 1.81 11.30 -10.59
C ASP A 25 0.92 10.14 -11.02
N ASN A 26 -0.35 10.23 -10.63
CA ASN A 26 -1.40 9.30 -11.01
C ASN A 26 -2.67 10.11 -11.27
N ARG A 27 -3.13 10.10 -12.53
CA ARG A 27 -4.29 10.88 -12.99
C ARG A 27 -5.60 10.41 -12.38
N ALA A 28 -5.60 9.21 -11.81
CA ALA A 28 -6.73 8.63 -11.11
C ALA A 28 -6.88 9.13 -9.67
N CYS A 29 -5.97 9.95 -9.15
CA CYS A 29 -6.03 10.43 -7.77
C CYS A 29 -6.63 11.84 -7.74
N LYS A 30 -7.93 11.95 -7.44
CA LYS A 30 -8.66 13.23 -7.33
C LYS A 30 -9.43 13.33 -6.01
N ILE A 31 -10.30 12.37 -5.76
CA ILE A 31 -11.09 12.26 -4.53
C ILE A 31 -10.28 11.41 -3.56
N THR A 32 -9.95 11.93 -2.38
CA THR A 32 -8.99 11.29 -1.46
C THR A 32 -9.56 11.20 -0.06
N GLU A 33 -9.44 10.03 0.54
CA GLU A 33 -10.00 9.74 1.87
C GLU A 33 -8.98 8.98 2.72
N TRP A 34 -8.88 9.40 3.98
CA TRP A 34 -8.22 8.62 5.03
C TRP A 34 -9.28 7.83 5.79
N PRO A 35 -9.33 6.50 5.64
CA PRO A 35 -10.14 5.70 6.54
C PRO A 35 -9.51 5.69 7.95
N SER A 36 -10.31 5.28 8.93
CA SER A 36 -9.83 4.80 10.23
C SER A 36 -8.88 3.61 10.04
N TYR A 37 -8.27 3.12 11.14
CA TYR A 37 -7.46 1.90 11.09
C TYR A 37 -8.29 0.74 10.54
N VAL A 38 -7.79 0.14 9.46
CA VAL A 38 -8.44 -0.99 8.76
C VAL A 38 -7.78 -2.33 9.09
N THR A 39 -6.73 -2.32 9.94
CA THR A 39 -6.01 -3.52 10.36
C THR A 39 -5.84 -3.57 11.88
N SER A 40 -5.61 -4.78 12.39
CA SER A 40 -5.31 -5.05 13.81
C SER A 40 -3.83 -5.39 14.02
N PHE A 41 -3.39 -5.39 15.28
CA PHE A 41 -2.06 -5.89 15.67
C PHE A 41 -2.00 -7.42 15.59
N GLN A 42 -0.81 -7.97 15.37
CA GLN A 42 -0.47 -9.40 15.31
C GLN A 42 -1.33 -10.23 14.35
N VAL A 43 -1.97 -9.57 13.38
CA VAL A 43 -2.89 -10.20 12.44
C VAL A 43 -2.44 -9.89 11.01
N SER A 44 -2.49 -10.93 10.17
CA SER A 44 -2.29 -10.80 8.72
C SER A 44 -3.47 -10.06 8.10
N PHE A 45 -3.21 -9.22 7.11
CA PHE A 45 -4.26 -8.47 6.43
C PHE A 45 -4.02 -8.36 4.93
N GLU A 46 -5.10 -8.17 4.19
CA GLU A 46 -5.10 -7.80 2.78
C GLU A 46 -6.05 -6.61 2.61
N TYR A 47 -5.53 -5.53 2.02
CA TYR A 47 -6.30 -4.30 1.82
C TYR A 47 -6.18 -3.83 0.38
N GLU A 48 -7.32 -3.48 -0.23
CA GLU A 48 -7.39 -2.85 -1.54
C GLU A 48 -8.19 -1.57 -1.46
N CYS A 49 -7.72 -0.53 -2.16
CA CYS A 49 -8.47 0.71 -2.24
C CYS A 49 -9.82 0.50 -2.97
N PRO A 50 -10.93 1.00 -2.39
CA PRO A 50 -12.25 0.94 -3.01
C PRO A 50 -12.34 1.85 -4.24
N TYR A 51 -13.48 1.82 -4.94
CA TYR A 51 -13.80 2.75 -6.05
C TYR A 51 -12.79 2.80 -7.21
N ASN A 52 -12.09 1.68 -7.48
CA ASN A 52 -10.97 1.65 -8.42
C ASN A 52 -9.79 2.59 -8.03
N GLY A 53 -9.67 2.89 -6.74
CA GLY A 53 -8.67 3.79 -6.20
C GLY A 53 -7.28 3.19 -6.05
N PHE A 54 -6.36 4.05 -5.66
CA PHE A 54 -4.95 3.78 -5.51
C PHE A 54 -4.46 4.28 -4.16
N ILE A 55 -3.46 3.60 -3.59
CA ILE A 55 -2.88 3.97 -2.30
C ILE A 55 -2.03 5.23 -2.50
N THR A 56 -2.40 6.30 -1.80
CA THR A 56 -1.70 7.59 -1.84
C THR A 56 -0.96 7.90 -0.55
N GLY A 57 -1.25 7.17 0.52
CA GLY A 57 -0.64 7.34 1.83
C GLY A 57 -0.71 6.05 2.64
N ILE A 58 0.29 5.82 3.47
CA ILE A 58 0.34 4.73 4.45
C ILE A 58 0.68 5.37 5.78
N SER A 59 -0.06 5.02 6.83
CA SER A 59 0.21 5.45 8.20
C SER A 59 0.05 4.26 9.13
N SER A 60 0.88 4.19 10.16
CA SER A 60 0.85 3.09 11.11
C SER A 60 1.18 3.57 12.51
N ILE A 61 0.67 2.87 13.50
CA ILE A 61 1.07 3.02 14.90
C ILE A 61 1.72 1.72 15.34
N TYR A 62 2.90 1.83 15.95
CA TYR A 62 3.57 0.73 16.64
C TYR A 62 3.09 0.63 18.08
N ASN A 63 2.99 -0.60 18.60
CA ASN A 63 2.63 -0.87 19.98
C ASN A 63 3.68 -1.76 20.63
N ASN A 64 4.20 -1.32 21.78
CA ASN A 64 5.26 -1.99 22.51
C ASN A 64 4.86 -3.32 23.15
N ILE A 65 3.58 -3.52 23.46
CA ILE A 65 3.07 -4.77 24.05
C ILE A 65 3.00 -5.85 22.97
N TYR A 66 2.38 -5.50 21.83
CA TYR A 66 2.25 -6.43 20.70
C TYR A 66 3.54 -6.62 19.90
N LYS A 67 4.53 -5.74 20.09
CA LYS A 67 5.75 -5.64 19.28
C LYS A 67 5.43 -5.62 17.78
N ASP A 68 4.35 -4.91 17.45
CA ASP A 68 3.79 -4.92 16.11
C ASP A 68 3.04 -3.62 15.81
N ARG A 69 2.62 -3.48 14.55
CA ARG A 69 1.98 -2.29 14.00
C ARG A 69 0.58 -2.58 13.48
N ARG A 70 -0.30 -1.60 13.64
CA ARG A 70 -1.57 -1.48 12.91
C ARG A 70 -1.46 -0.40 11.85
N PHE A 71 -2.15 -0.57 10.73
CA PHE A 71 -2.01 0.26 9.54
C PHE A 71 -3.34 0.89 9.11
N LYS A 72 -3.24 2.06 8.51
CA LYS A 72 -4.30 2.70 7.73
C LYS A 72 -3.75 3.17 6.40
N PHE A 73 -4.60 3.15 5.39
CA PHE A 73 -4.21 3.38 3.99
C PHE A 73 -5.07 4.47 3.40
N GLN A 74 -4.45 5.57 2.98
CA GLN A 74 -5.15 6.61 2.25
C GLN A 74 -5.42 6.12 0.84
N CYS A 75 -6.66 6.26 0.41
CA CYS A 75 -7.07 5.92 -0.94
C CYS A 75 -7.47 7.16 -1.70
N SER A 76 -7.06 7.23 -2.96
CA SER A 76 -7.50 8.26 -3.88
C SER A 76 -8.02 7.65 -5.17
N HIS A 77 -9.13 8.16 -5.66
CA HIS A 77 -9.78 7.67 -6.88
C HIS A 77 -10.34 8.82 -7.73
N ASN A 78 -10.75 8.48 -8.94
CA ASN A 78 -11.40 9.37 -9.88
C ASN A 78 -12.43 8.54 -10.67
N PRO A 79 -13.73 8.90 -10.60
CA PRO A 79 -14.79 8.15 -11.27
C PRO A 79 -14.57 7.95 -12.78
N ASN A 80 -13.82 8.84 -13.44
CA ASN A 80 -13.50 8.76 -14.86
C ASN A 80 -12.44 7.71 -15.22
N TYR A 81 -11.87 7.03 -14.22
CA TYR A 81 -10.85 6.01 -14.42
C TYR A 81 -11.21 4.68 -13.79
N THR A 82 -10.61 3.60 -14.29
CA THR A 82 -10.75 2.24 -13.75
C THR A 82 -9.40 1.51 -13.71
N LYS A 83 -9.25 0.59 -12.76
CA LYS A 83 -8.10 -0.31 -12.65
C LYS A 83 -8.15 -1.36 -13.78
N LYS A 84 -7.01 -1.65 -14.40
CA LYS A 84 -6.85 -2.74 -15.38
C LYS A 84 -5.54 -3.48 -15.16
N LYS A 85 -5.44 -4.72 -15.65
CA LYS A 85 -4.22 -5.55 -15.57
C LYS A 85 -3.63 -5.59 -14.16
N CYS A 86 -4.47 -5.85 -13.16
CA CYS A 86 -4.05 -5.90 -11.77
C CYS A 86 -3.32 -7.20 -11.46
N LYS A 87 -2.18 -7.11 -10.76
CA LYS A 87 -1.42 -8.28 -10.33
C LYS A 87 -0.84 -8.06 -8.93
N TRP A 88 -0.93 -9.09 -8.10
CA TRP A 88 -0.18 -9.19 -6.86
C TRP A 88 1.29 -9.54 -7.17
N SER A 89 2.21 -8.97 -6.42
CA SER A 89 3.62 -9.36 -6.43
C SER A 89 3.84 -10.71 -5.74
N GLY A 90 5.07 -11.23 -5.80
CA GLY A 90 5.60 -12.14 -4.77
C GLY A 90 5.80 -11.44 -3.43
N TYR A 91 6.37 -12.12 -2.45
CA TYR A 91 6.84 -11.46 -1.24
C TYR A 91 7.98 -10.49 -1.58
N LEU A 92 7.92 -9.32 -0.98
CA LEU A 92 8.88 -8.22 -1.19
C LEU A 92 10.01 -8.23 -0.16
N ASN A 93 9.93 -9.13 0.82
CA ASN A 93 10.93 -9.32 1.84
C ASN A 93 10.81 -10.71 2.47
N ASP A 94 11.94 -11.20 2.95
CA ASP A 94 12.07 -12.35 3.83
C ASP A 94 11.75 -11.99 5.30
N PRO A 95 11.60 -12.98 6.19
CA PRO A 95 11.53 -12.73 7.63
C PRO A 95 12.68 -11.83 8.10
N TYR A 96 12.37 -10.80 8.90
CA TYR A 96 13.31 -9.76 9.37
C TYR A 96 14.01 -8.92 8.27
N GLY A 97 13.85 -9.28 7.00
CA GLY A 97 14.44 -8.58 5.86
C GLY A 97 13.83 -7.22 5.58
N ILE A 98 14.56 -6.45 4.78
CA ILE A 98 14.16 -5.12 4.31
C ILE A 98 13.00 -5.27 3.32
N LEU A 99 11.93 -4.49 3.53
CA LEU A 99 10.88 -4.31 2.53
C LEU A 99 11.41 -3.38 1.45
N VAL A 100 11.42 -3.82 0.19
CA VAL A 100 11.68 -2.96 -0.97
C VAL A 100 10.60 -3.15 -2.02
N PHE A 101 9.87 -2.09 -2.31
CA PHE A 101 8.94 -2.01 -3.44
C PHE A 101 9.26 -0.82 -4.31
N ARG A 102 9.30 -1.04 -5.62
CA ARG A 102 9.35 0.02 -6.65
C ARG A 102 8.33 -0.31 -7.73
N SER A 103 7.41 0.61 -7.99
CA SER A 103 6.37 0.42 -9.00
C SER A 103 6.95 0.53 -10.41
N LYS A 104 6.53 -0.38 -11.30
CA LYS A 104 6.84 -0.30 -12.72
C LYS A 104 6.14 0.89 -13.37
N ARG A 105 6.70 1.40 -14.47
CA ARG A 105 6.07 2.48 -15.25
C ARG A 105 4.64 2.10 -15.67
N ARG A 106 3.68 3.01 -15.51
CA ARG A 106 2.23 2.84 -15.77
C ARG A 106 1.50 1.84 -14.86
N PHE A 107 2.18 1.26 -13.87
CA PHE A 107 1.55 0.50 -12.79
C PHE A 107 1.50 1.36 -11.54
N TYR A 108 0.39 1.27 -10.81
CA TYR A 108 0.11 2.06 -9.62
C TYR A 108 -0.37 1.15 -8.50
N LEU A 109 0.12 1.41 -7.29
CA LEU A 109 -0.21 0.66 -6.10
C LEU A 109 -1.69 0.81 -5.76
N SER A 110 -2.43 -0.30 -5.79
CA SER A 110 -3.88 -0.33 -5.51
C SER A 110 -4.26 -1.18 -4.32
N GLY A 111 -3.34 -2.00 -3.83
CA GLY A 111 -3.54 -2.87 -2.68
C GLY A 111 -2.23 -3.30 -2.05
N ILE A 112 -2.31 -3.70 -0.80
CA ILE A 112 -1.18 -4.11 0.02
C ILE A 112 -1.62 -5.23 0.95
N LYS A 113 -0.75 -6.22 1.13
CA LYS A 113 -0.97 -7.38 1.98
C LYS A 113 0.23 -7.53 2.90
N SER A 114 -0.05 -7.85 4.16
CA SER A 114 0.98 -8.24 5.11
C SER A 114 0.59 -9.54 5.80
N ASP A 115 1.52 -10.51 5.79
CA ASP A 115 1.38 -11.71 6.60
C ASP A 115 2.23 -11.56 7.85
N PHE A 116 1.60 -11.74 9.01
CA PHE A 116 2.23 -11.70 10.33
C PHE A 116 2.49 -13.12 10.84
N HIS A 117 3.73 -13.39 11.25
CA HIS A 117 4.12 -14.67 11.85
C HIS A 117 5.33 -14.44 12.76
N PHE A 118 5.36 -15.06 13.94
CA PHE A 118 6.47 -14.95 14.91
C PHE A 118 7.09 -13.53 15.03
N ASN A 119 6.25 -12.50 15.23
CA ASN A 119 6.65 -11.09 15.37
C ASN A 119 7.36 -10.45 14.16
N TYR A 120 7.28 -11.06 12.98
CA TYR A 120 7.72 -10.43 11.73
C TYR A 120 6.56 -10.28 10.74
N ARG A 121 6.74 -9.33 9.82
CA ARG A 121 5.82 -9.08 8.71
C ARG A 121 6.50 -9.30 7.37
N ARG A 122 5.87 -10.09 6.50
CA ARG A 122 6.19 -10.17 5.07
C ARG A 122 5.15 -9.42 4.28
N TRP A 123 5.56 -8.83 3.16
CA TRP A 123 4.73 -7.88 2.41
C TRP A 123 4.54 -8.30 0.97
N LYS A 124 3.34 -8.11 0.45
CA LYS A 124 3.01 -8.18 -0.98
C LYS A 124 2.22 -6.94 -1.36
N VAL A 125 2.27 -6.56 -2.64
CA VAL A 125 1.53 -5.41 -3.16
C VAL A 125 0.77 -5.78 -4.41
N LYS A 126 -0.38 -5.14 -4.60
CA LYS A 126 -1.17 -5.21 -5.83
C LYS A 126 -0.96 -3.95 -6.62
N CYS A 127 -0.50 -4.10 -7.85
CA CYS A 127 -0.35 -3.01 -8.78
C CYS A 127 -1.29 -3.18 -9.97
N CYS A 128 -1.89 -2.09 -10.42
CA CYS A 128 -2.77 -2.05 -11.59
C CYS A 128 -2.32 -0.97 -12.57
N THR A 129 -2.62 -1.18 -13.84
CA THR A 129 -2.61 -0.11 -14.85
C THR A 129 -3.88 0.73 -14.78
N LEU A 130 -3.79 1.94 -15.33
CA LEU A 130 -4.87 2.91 -15.37
C LEU A 130 -5.55 2.93 -16.74
N LYS A 131 -6.89 2.90 -16.79
CA LYS A 131 -7.67 3.10 -18.02
C LYS A 131 -8.71 4.21 -17.82
N TYR A 132 -8.77 5.15 -18.76
CA TYR A 132 -9.84 6.16 -18.81
C TYR A 132 -11.15 5.52 -19.29
N LYS A 133 -12.27 5.82 -18.61
CA LYS A 133 -13.61 5.44 -19.04
C LYS A 133 -14.02 6.45 -20.13
N LYS A 134 -14.04 6.03 -21.40
CA LYS A 134 -14.65 6.85 -22.46
C LYS A 134 -16.10 7.14 -22.04
N SER A 135 -16.56 8.38 -22.16
CA SER A 135 -18.00 8.63 -21.98
C SER A 135 -18.75 7.82 -23.02
N LYS A 136 -19.87 7.21 -22.63
CA LYS A 136 -20.89 6.87 -23.62
C LYS A 136 -21.35 8.23 -24.17
N LYS A 137 -21.01 8.53 -25.42
CA LYS A 137 -21.80 9.52 -26.17
C LYS A 137 -23.17 8.87 -26.31
N ASN A 138 -24.17 9.44 -25.65
CA ASN A 138 -25.55 9.23 -26.05
C ASN A 138 -25.75 9.93 -27.40
#